data_AF-A0A1Z1WKP6-F1
#
_entry.id   AF-A0A1Z1WKP6-F1
#
_cell.length_a   1.000
_cell.length_b   1.000
_cell.length_c   1.000
_cell.angle_alpha   90.00
_cell.angle_beta   90.00
_cell.angle_gamma   90.00
#
_symmetry.space_group_name_H-M   'P 1'
#
loop_
_entity.id
_entity.type
_entity.pdbx_description
1 polymer ?
#
loop_
_entity_poly.entity_id
_entity_poly.type
_entity_poly.pdbx_seq_one_letter_code
_entity_poly.pdbx_strand_id
1 'polypeptide(L)'
;MRFVEMEYAVPRAALVEALRELKSMIERSPLRVSFPVEVRTAPADDITLSTASGRDSAYIAVHLYKGTPMRRYFSAAEEIFTAHEGRPHWGKLHTRDAAYLAKAYPRFGEFTALRDRLDPDRLFANPYLRRVLGD
;
A
#
# COMPACT_ATOMS: atom_id res chain seq x y z
N MET A 1 12.03 1.38 19.48
CA MET A 1 10.59 1.76 19.54
C MET A 1 9.81 0.73 18.72
N ARG A 2 8.70 0.15 19.22
CA ARG A 2 7.88 -0.81 18.45
C ARG A 2 6.60 -0.11 17.98
N PHE A 3 6.59 0.39 16.74
CA PHE A 3 5.40 0.92 16.08
C PHE A 3 4.92 -0.04 15.00
N VAL A 4 3.67 0.14 14.56
CA VAL A 4 3.11 -0.51 13.36
C VAL A 4 2.87 0.54 12.31
N GLU A 5 3.02 0.16 11.05
CA GLU A 5 3.06 1.11 9.93
C GLU A 5 2.25 0.59 8.74
N MET A 6 1.56 1.51 8.08
CA MET A 6 0.95 1.36 6.76
C MET A 6 1.51 2.46 5.86
N GLU A 7 1.89 2.10 4.63
CA GLU A 7 2.31 3.06 3.62
C GLU A 7 1.73 2.68 2.27
N TYR A 8 1.33 3.71 1.53
CA TYR A 8 0.85 3.58 0.17
C TYR A 8 1.56 4.57 -0.75
N ALA A 9 1.84 4.12 -1.97
CA ALA A 9 2.32 4.95 -3.07
C ALA A 9 1.13 5.36 -3.96
N VAL A 10 0.78 6.64 -3.95
CA VAL A 10 -0.23 7.25 -4.84
C VAL A 10 0.45 7.94 -6.04
N PRO A 11 -0.25 8.20 -7.16
CA PRO A 11 0.29 9.11 -8.18
C PRO A 11 0.74 10.43 -7.54
N ARG A 12 1.93 10.95 -7.90
CA ARG A 12 2.44 12.19 -7.28
C ARG A 12 1.46 13.35 -7.40
N ALA A 13 0.70 13.41 -8.50
CA ALA A 13 -0.33 14.42 -8.72
C ALA A 13 -1.50 14.36 -7.73
N ALA A 14 -1.78 13.21 -7.11
CA ALA A 14 -2.87 13.01 -6.15
C ALA A 14 -2.43 13.24 -4.68
N LEU A 15 -1.15 13.55 -4.45
CA LEU A 15 -0.58 13.66 -3.10
C LEU A 15 -1.34 14.67 -2.22
N VAL A 16 -1.62 15.85 -2.78
CA VAL A 16 -2.19 16.96 -1.99
C VAL A 16 -3.63 16.64 -1.61
N GLU A 17 -4.43 16.12 -2.55
CA GLU A 17 -5.79 15.67 -2.33
C GLU A 17 -5.85 14.55 -1.28
N ALA A 18 -5.02 13.51 -1.43
CA ALA A 18 -4.97 12.40 -0.48
C ALA A 18 -4.61 12.86 0.95
N LEU A 19 -3.66 13.79 1.10
CA LEU A 19 -3.30 14.35 2.42
C LEU A 19 -4.42 15.20 3.02
N ARG A 20 -5.13 15.98 2.21
CA ARG A 20 -6.29 16.76 2.67
C ARG A 20 -7.41 15.84 3.17
N GLU A 21 -7.72 14.79 2.42
CA GLU A 21 -8.71 13.81 2.82
C GLU A 21 -8.31 13.07 4.09
N LEU A 22 -7.04 12.65 4.21
CA LEU A 22 -6.52 12.02 5.42
C LEU A 22 -6.66 12.94 6.64
N LYS A 23 -6.27 14.21 6.49
CA LYS A 23 -6.41 15.22 7.55
C LYS A 23 -7.88 15.41 7.94
N SER A 24 -8.76 15.63 6.97
CA SER A 24 -10.19 15.82 7.22
C SER A 24 -10.87 14.58 7.81
N MET A 25 -10.40 13.37 7.48
CA MET A 25 -10.86 12.14 8.11
C MET A 25 -10.46 12.11 9.59
N ILE A 26 -9.19 12.43 9.91
CA ILE A 26 -8.72 12.48 11.30
C ILE A 26 -9.52 13.52 12.11
N GLU A 27 -9.68 14.74 11.60
CA GLU A 27 -10.39 15.84 12.29
C GLU A 27 -11.87 15.54 12.58
N ARG A 28 -12.53 14.75 11.74
CA ARG A 28 -13.93 14.34 11.92
C ARG A 28 -14.08 13.09 12.79
N SER A 29 -12.98 12.47 13.19
CA SER A 29 -12.97 11.22 13.93
C SER A 29 -12.59 11.45 15.40
N PRO A 30 -12.94 10.53 16.32
CA PRO A 30 -12.41 10.56 17.68
C PRO A 30 -10.96 10.04 17.77
N LEU A 31 -10.28 9.82 16.64
CA LEU A 31 -8.93 9.25 16.60
C LEU A 31 -7.92 10.25 17.18
N ARG A 32 -7.06 9.77 18.08
CA ARG A 32 -5.90 10.51 18.60
C ARG A 32 -4.64 9.97 17.96
N VAL A 33 -4.19 10.63 16.89
CA VAL A 33 -2.95 10.27 16.18
C VAL A 33 -1.79 11.06 16.79
N SER A 34 -0.82 10.34 17.38
CA SER A 34 0.33 10.95 18.07
C SER A 34 1.66 10.82 17.30
N PHE A 35 1.61 10.27 16.09
CA PHE A 35 2.76 10.17 15.19
C PHE A 35 2.60 11.07 13.97
N PRO A 36 3.71 11.60 13.43
CA PRO A 36 3.69 12.29 12.16
C PRO A 36 3.28 11.36 11.02
N VAL A 37 2.64 11.96 10.01
CA VAL A 37 2.50 11.38 8.67
C VAL A 37 3.80 11.68 7.92
N GLU A 38 4.44 10.65 7.40
CA GLU A 38 5.68 10.81 6.63
C GLU A 38 5.36 10.80 5.13
N VAL A 39 5.95 11.74 4.39
CA VAL A 39 5.72 11.91 2.96
C VAL A 39 7.04 11.89 2.22
N ARG A 40 7.11 11.07 1.17
CA ARG A 40 8.28 10.96 0.28
C ARG A 40 7.82 10.94 -1.18
N THR A 41 8.72 11.20 -2.12
CA THR A 41 8.44 11.06 -3.55
C THR A 41 9.54 10.25 -4.22
N ALA A 42 9.18 9.54 -5.28
CA ALA A 42 10.12 8.84 -6.15
C ALA A 42 9.68 9.03 -7.62
N PRO A 43 10.64 9.09 -8.56
CA PRO A 43 10.31 9.04 -9.99
C PRO A 43 9.72 7.67 -10.36
N ALA A 44 9.08 7.61 -11.53
CA ALA A 44 8.70 6.35 -12.14
C ALA A 44 9.90 5.39 -12.33
N ASP A 45 9.65 4.10 -12.21
CA ASP A 45 10.57 3.03 -12.61
C ASP A 45 9.89 2.01 -13.53
N ASP A 46 10.67 1.06 -14.04
CA ASP A 46 10.24 -0.02 -14.90
C ASP A 46 10.31 -1.41 -14.22
N ILE A 47 10.34 -1.45 -12.89
CA ILE A 47 10.35 -2.71 -12.13
C ILE A 47 8.92 -3.24 -12.02
N THR A 48 8.69 -4.49 -12.39
CA THR A 48 7.36 -5.11 -12.56
C THR A 48 6.43 -4.91 -11.36
N LEU A 49 6.95 -5.11 -10.14
CA LEU A 49 6.19 -4.98 -8.88
C LEU A 49 6.64 -3.80 -8.01
N SER A 50 7.40 -2.84 -8.55
CA SER A 50 7.68 -1.62 -7.79
C SER A 50 6.40 -0.81 -7.59
N THR A 51 6.22 -0.28 -6.38
CA THR A 51 5.12 0.65 -6.09
C THR A 51 5.17 1.91 -6.98
N ALA A 52 6.33 2.27 -7.53
CA ALA A 52 6.52 3.37 -8.48
C ALA A 52 6.49 2.94 -9.97
N SER A 53 6.14 1.69 -10.27
CA SER A 53 6.14 1.17 -11.65
C SER A 53 5.28 2.01 -12.60
N GLY A 54 5.90 2.58 -13.62
CA GLY A 54 5.26 3.35 -14.67
C GLY A 54 4.68 4.71 -14.25
N ARG A 55 4.94 5.22 -13.03
CA ARG A 55 4.46 6.54 -12.61
C ARG A 55 5.29 7.21 -11.51
N ASP A 56 5.46 8.52 -11.63
CA ASP A 56 5.94 9.35 -10.52
C ASP A 56 5.00 9.19 -9.34
N SER A 57 5.57 8.82 -8.19
CA SER A 57 4.80 8.38 -7.03
C SER A 57 5.12 9.22 -5.80
N ALA A 58 4.11 9.43 -4.97
CA ALA A 58 4.26 9.95 -3.63
C ALA A 58 3.88 8.87 -2.62
N TYR A 59 4.68 8.72 -1.59
CA TYR A 59 4.52 7.75 -0.51
C TYR A 59 3.96 8.47 0.70
N ILE A 60 2.86 7.96 1.25
CA ILE A 60 2.23 8.47 2.46
C ILE A 60 2.25 7.35 3.49
N ALA A 61 3.00 7.54 4.58
CA ALA A 61 3.12 6.58 5.67
C ALA A 61 2.42 7.07 6.94
N VAL A 62 1.64 6.17 7.53
CA VAL A 62 0.91 6.40 8.78
C VAL A 62 1.33 5.38 9.84
N HIS A 63 1.51 5.88 11.06
CA HIS A 63 2.09 5.11 12.17
C HIS A 63 1.17 5.07 13.38
N LEU A 64 1.24 3.96 14.13
CA LEU A 64 0.63 3.85 15.45
C LEU A 64 1.57 3.14 16.43
N TYR A 65 1.46 3.50 17.71
CA TYR A 65 2.08 2.71 18.78
C TYR A 65 1.52 1.29 18.77
N LYS A 66 2.39 0.30 18.96
CA LYS A 66 1.96 -1.09 19.11
C LYS A 66 1.05 -1.21 20.35
N GLY A 67 -0.18 -1.67 20.16
CA GLY A 67 -1.21 -1.78 21.22
C GLY A 67 -2.36 -0.78 21.08
N THR A 68 -2.22 0.26 20.25
CA THR A 68 -3.35 1.14 19.89
C THR A 68 -4.35 0.36 19.02
N PRO A 69 -5.68 0.55 19.18
CA PRO A 69 -6.70 -0.02 18.30
C PRO A 69 -6.52 0.42 16.82
N MET A 70 -5.67 -0.30 16.10
CA MET A 70 -5.15 0.08 14.79
C MET A 70 -6.19 0.05 13.67
N ARG A 71 -7.20 -0.81 13.81
CA ARG A 71 -8.14 -1.14 12.73
C ARG A 71 -8.86 0.08 12.18
N ARG A 72 -9.40 0.94 13.05
CA ARG A 72 -10.20 2.10 12.60
C ARG A 72 -9.36 3.09 11.78
N TYR A 73 -8.16 3.43 12.26
CA TYR A 73 -7.31 4.39 11.57
C TYR A 73 -6.76 3.81 10.26
N PHE A 74 -6.23 2.59 10.29
CA PHE A 74 -5.63 1.97 9.11
C PHE A 74 -6.67 1.61 8.05
N SER A 75 -7.87 1.15 8.42
CA SER A 75 -8.94 0.94 7.44
C SER A 75 -9.36 2.25 6.77
N ALA A 76 -9.58 3.32 7.56
CA ALA A 76 -9.96 4.62 6.99
C ALA A 76 -8.86 5.23 6.11
N ALA A 77 -7.59 5.11 6.53
CA ALA A 77 -6.46 5.57 5.72
C ALA A 77 -6.32 4.75 4.42
N GLU A 78 -6.46 3.43 4.50
CA GLU A 78 -6.38 2.53 3.34
C GLU A 78 -7.51 2.79 2.32
N GLU A 79 -8.73 3.09 2.80
CA GLU A 79 -9.84 3.50 1.92
C GLU A 79 -9.48 4.74 1.11
N ILE A 80 -8.93 5.78 1.75
CA ILE A 80 -8.48 7.00 1.08
C ILE A 80 -7.37 6.68 0.08
N PHE A 81 -6.33 5.96 0.51
CA PHE A 81 -5.20 5.67 -0.37
C PHE A 81 -5.61 4.86 -1.60
N THR A 82 -6.54 3.92 -1.45
CA THR A 82 -7.00 3.07 -2.56
C THR A 82 -7.97 3.80 -3.49
N ALA A 83 -8.72 4.80 -2.99
CA ALA A 83 -9.48 5.73 -3.83
C ALA A 83 -8.57 6.59 -4.73
N HIS A 84 -7.34 6.87 -4.29
CA HIS A 84 -6.29 7.57 -5.05
C HIS A 84 -5.34 6.61 -5.78
N GLU A 85 -5.84 5.45 -6.21
CA GLU A 85 -5.07 4.42 -6.95
C GLU A 85 -3.80 3.96 -6.23
N GLY A 86 -3.81 3.98 -4.90
CA GLY A 86 -2.66 3.71 -4.08
C GLY A 86 -2.16 2.27 -4.19
N ARG A 87 -0.85 2.08 -4.27
CA ARG A 87 -0.20 0.78 -4.21
C ARG A 87 0.37 0.56 -2.81
N PRO A 88 0.01 -0.52 -2.10
CA PRO A 88 0.53 -0.76 -0.76
C PRO A 88 2.02 -1.07 -0.81
N HIS A 89 2.76 -0.59 0.18
CA HIS A 89 4.14 -1.02 0.39
C HIS A 89 4.16 -2.50 0.84
N TRP A 90 4.87 -3.35 0.10
CA TRP A 90 4.91 -4.81 0.32
C TRP A 90 5.34 -5.23 1.73
N GLY A 91 6.28 -4.49 2.34
CA GLY A 91 6.79 -4.75 3.69
C GLY A 91 5.97 -4.16 4.85
N LYS A 92 4.82 -3.52 4.59
CA LYS A 92 4.01 -2.80 5.61
C LYS A 92 2.59 -3.36 5.66
N LEU A 93 1.78 -2.90 6.62
CA LEU A 93 0.43 -3.40 6.79
C LEU A 93 -0.50 -2.94 5.66
N HIS A 94 -1.19 -3.88 5.04
CA HIS A 94 -2.25 -3.63 4.05
C HIS A 94 -3.17 -4.85 3.92
N THR A 95 -4.39 -4.63 3.47
CA THR A 95 -5.42 -5.67 3.29
C THR A 95 -5.61 -6.11 1.84
N ARG A 96 -4.98 -5.43 0.87
CA ARG A 96 -5.14 -5.71 -0.57
C ARG A 96 -4.79 -7.14 -0.96
N ASP A 97 -5.54 -7.67 -1.92
CA ASP A 97 -5.42 -8.99 -2.50
C ASP A 97 -4.94 -8.94 -3.96
N ALA A 98 -4.75 -10.11 -4.57
CA ALA A 98 -4.34 -10.25 -5.96
C ALA A 98 -5.28 -9.56 -6.95
N ALA A 99 -6.59 -9.54 -6.68
CA ALA A 99 -7.57 -8.91 -7.57
C ALA A 99 -7.42 -7.38 -7.60
N TYR A 100 -7.18 -6.76 -6.45
CA TYR A 100 -6.83 -5.34 -6.37
C TYR A 100 -5.48 -5.07 -7.05
N LEU A 101 -4.47 -5.88 -6.73
CA LEU A 101 -3.10 -5.66 -7.19
C LEU A 101 -2.95 -5.85 -8.72
N ALA A 102 -3.70 -6.79 -9.31
CA ALA A 102 -3.78 -6.97 -10.75
C ALA A 102 -4.30 -5.72 -11.49
N LYS A 103 -5.19 -4.94 -10.85
CA LYS A 103 -5.67 -3.66 -11.40
C LYS A 103 -4.66 -2.52 -11.16
N ALA A 104 -4.01 -2.51 -9.99
CA ALA A 104 -3.11 -1.42 -9.59
C ALA A 104 -1.73 -1.48 -10.27
N TYR A 105 -1.27 -2.67 -10.67
CA TYR A 105 0.04 -2.90 -11.28
C TYR A 105 -0.11 -3.32 -12.75
N PRO A 106 0.27 -2.48 -13.73
CA PRO A 106 0.11 -2.78 -15.16
C PRO A 106 0.79 -4.08 -15.60
N ARG A 107 1.89 -4.45 -14.94
CA ARG A 107 2.69 -5.64 -15.27
C ARG A 107 2.54 -6.77 -14.25
N PHE A 108 1.48 -6.76 -13.44
CA PHE A 108 1.22 -7.82 -12.47
C PHE A 108 1.16 -9.21 -13.11
N GLY A 109 0.45 -9.33 -14.24
CA GLY A 109 0.31 -10.58 -14.97
C GLY A 109 1.63 -11.14 -15.51
N GLU A 110 2.59 -10.27 -15.85
CA GLU A 110 3.94 -10.68 -16.27
C GLU A 110 4.68 -11.35 -15.11
N PHE A 111 4.59 -10.79 -13.91
CA PHE A 111 5.21 -11.38 -12.72
C PHE A 111 4.57 -12.72 -12.36
N THR A 112 3.24 -12.81 -12.36
CA THR A 112 2.56 -14.07 -12.00
C THR A 112 2.86 -15.16 -13.03
N ALA A 113 2.86 -14.85 -14.33
CA ALA A 113 3.26 -15.82 -15.35
C ALA A 113 4.73 -16.27 -15.21
N LEU A 114 5.63 -15.37 -14.82
CA LEU A 114 7.03 -15.72 -14.54
C LEU A 114 7.13 -16.65 -13.32
N ARG A 115 6.39 -16.35 -12.24
CA ARG A 115 6.29 -17.20 -11.04
C ARG A 115 5.79 -18.60 -11.41
N ASP A 116 4.79 -18.70 -12.28
CA ASP A 116 4.21 -19.99 -12.70
C ASP A 116 5.22 -20.86 -13.45
N ARG A 117 6.12 -20.25 -14.24
CA ARG A 117 7.21 -20.98 -14.91
C ARG A 117 8.34 -21.38 -13.98
N LEU A 118 8.71 -20.52 -13.04
CA LEU A 118 9.92 -20.70 -12.22
C LEU A 118 9.65 -21.43 -10.89
N ASP A 119 8.42 -21.37 -10.39
CA ASP A 119 7.99 -22.02 -9.15
C ASP A 119 6.61 -22.68 -9.36
N PRO A 120 6.51 -23.70 -10.24
CA PRO A 120 5.25 -24.37 -10.56
C PRO A 120 4.64 -25.08 -9.34
N ASP A 121 5.49 -25.60 -8.44
CA ASP A 121 5.07 -26.31 -7.24
C ASP A 121 4.88 -25.38 -6.03
N ARG A 122 5.02 -24.06 -6.23
CA ARG A 122 4.80 -23.03 -5.20
C ARG A 122 5.68 -23.22 -3.95
N LEU A 123 6.91 -23.67 -4.11
CA LEU A 123 7.87 -23.89 -3.01
C LEU A 123 8.17 -22.60 -2.23
N PHE A 124 8.16 -21.45 -2.90
CA PHE A 124 8.41 -20.15 -2.26
C PHE A 124 7.12 -19.45 -1.79
N ALA A 125 5.95 -20.07 -1.99
CA ALA A 125 4.69 -19.47 -1.59
C ALA A 125 4.42 -19.59 -0.09
N ASN A 126 3.90 -18.50 0.48
CA ASN A 126 3.41 -18.45 1.85
C ASN A 126 1.99 -17.82 1.87
N PRO A 127 1.28 -17.82 3.00
CA PRO A 127 -0.08 -17.27 3.06
C PRO A 127 -0.19 -15.81 2.59
N TYR A 128 0.84 -14.99 2.85
CA TYR A 128 0.88 -13.61 2.35
C TYR A 128 0.97 -13.57 0.82
N LEU A 129 1.89 -14.34 0.24
CA LEU A 129 2.06 -14.39 -1.21
C LEU A 129 0.84 -14.96 -1.92
N ARG A 130 0.16 -15.98 -1.37
CA ARG A 130 -1.11 -16.48 -1.92
C ARG A 130 -2.19 -15.40 -1.94
N ARG A 131 -2.31 -14.61 -0.86
CA ARG A 131 -3.25 -13.49 -0.81
C ARG A 131 -2.95 -12.41 -1.86
N VAL A 132 -1.68 -12.04 -2.01
CA VAL A 132 -1.30 -10.86 -2.82
C VAL A 132 -0.96 -11.17 -4.27
N LEU A 133 -0.61 -12.42 -4.60
CA LEU A 133 -0.25 -12.87 -5.94
C LEU A 133 -1.25 -13.87 -6.53
N GLY A 134 -2.18 -14.39 -5.72
CA GLY A 134 -3.08 -15.47 -6.12
C GLY A 134 -2.36 -16.82 -6.11
N ASP A 135 -3.13 -17.86 -6.42
CA ASP A 135 -2.63 -19.23 -6.54
C ASP A 135 -2.01 -19.54 -7.89
#